data_AF-A0A2V8EMA5-F1
#
_entry.id   AF-A0A2V8EMA5-F1
#
_cell.length_a   1.000
_cell.length_b   1.000
_cell.length_c   1.000
_cell.angle_alpha   90.00
_cell.angle_beta   90.00
_cell.angle_gamma   90.00
#
_symmetry.space_group_name_H-M   'P 1'
#
loop_
_entity.id
_entity.type
_entity.pdbx_description
1 polymer ?
#
loop_
_entity_poly.entity_id
_entity_poly.type
_entity_poly.pdbx_seq_one_letter_code
_entity_poly.pdbx_strand_id
1 'polypeptide(L)'
;MRASIAFASLCRSRDLLRGAHDRRVSIRQAAAAAGMSPFHFIRRFRAVFGETPHQCRTRARIDRAKRLLATSDRSVTDVCLDVGFTSLGSFSDLFARRVGVAPSAYRRRVRARAAGSDGVCAPGCLTLMAAAFATFEKRGRPVAGRLPP
;
A
#
# COMPACT_ATOMS: atom_id res chain seq x y z
N MET A 1 19.12 15.69 24.31
CA MET A 1 19.25 15.46 22.85
C MET A 1 19.14 13.99 22.38
N ARG A 2 19.57 12.97 23.16
CA ARG A 2 19.54 11.55 22.73
C ARG A 2 18.15 10.95 22.40
N ALA A 3 17.07 11.43 23.04
CA ALA A 3 15.72 10.94 22.79
C ALA A 3 15.20 11.25 21.37
N SER A 4 15.59 12.41 20.81
CA SER A 4 15.16 12.83 19.46
C SER A 4 15.78 11.98 18.35
N ILE A 5 17.06 11.60 18.49
CA ILE A 5 17.77 10.76 17.53
C ILE A 5 17.21 9.32 17.55
N ALA A 6 16.94 8.79 18.75
CA ALA A 6 16.35 7.45 18.91
C ALA A 6 14.92 7.36 18.36
N PHE A 7 14.13 8.44 18.47
CA PHE A 7 12.81 8.49 17.84
C PHE A 7 12.92 8.55 16.30
N ALA A 8 13.81 9.40 15.77
CA ALA A 8 14.02 9.51 14.32
C ALA A 8 14.48 8.19 13.68
N SER A 9 15.33 7.40 14.36
CA SER A 9 15.73 6.08 13.86
C SER A 9 14.57 5.08 13.84
N LEU A 10 13.72 5.07 14.88
CA LEU A 10 12.49 4.26 14.90
C LEU A 10 11.50 4.66 13.82
N CYS A 11 11.35 5.96 13.52
CA CYS A 11 10.53 6.45 12.42
C CYS A 11 11.04 5.93 11.07
N ARG A 12 12.35 6.05 10.80
CA ARG A 12 12.94 5.51 9.56
C ARG A 12 12.71 4.01 9.42
N SER A 13 12.92 3.24 10.50
CA SER A 13 12.66 1.79 10.49
C SER A 13 11.18 1.46 10.26
N ARG A 14 10.25 2.25 10.81
CA ARG A 14 8.82 2.11 10.52
C ARG A 14 8.52 2.39 9.05
N ASP A 15 9.13 3.41 8.48
CA ASP A 15 8.92 3.77 7.07
C ASP A 15 9.47 2.70 6.14
N LEU A 16 10.62 2.09 6.47
CA LEU A 16 11.12 0.89 5.79
C LEU A 16 10.14 -0.28 5.85
N LEU A 17 9.54 -0.54 7.01
CA LEU A 17 8.54 -1.61 7.16
C LEU A 17 7.24 -1.34 6.40
N ARG A 18 6.88 -0.06 6.22
CA ARG A 18 5.69 0.38 5.46
C ARG A 18 5.97 0.51 3.96
N GLY A 19 7.24 0.64 3.57
CA GLY A 19 7.74 0.68 2.20
C GLY A 19 7.30 -0.57 1.43
N ALA A 20 6.27 -0.43 0.63
CA ALA A 20 5.42 -1.55 0.25
C ALA A 20 5.93 -2.37 -0.95
N HIS A 21 7.17 -2.16 -1.40
CA HIS A 21 7.72 -2.78 -2.61
C HIS A 21 8.76 -3.86 -2.34
N ASP A 22 9.33 -3.91 -1.14
CA ASP A 22 10.40 -4.82 -0.89
C ASP A 22 9.89 -6.06 -0.13
N ARG A 23 9.62 -7.13 -0.89
CA ARG A 23 9.39 -8.47 -0.32
C ARG A 23 10.48 -8.88 0.67
N ARG A 24 11.64 -8.20 0.65
CA ARG A 24 12.83 -8.57 1.40
C ARG A 24 13.03 -7.81 2.70
N VAL A 25 12.28 -6.75 3.03
CA VAL A 25 12.49 -6.04 4.30
C VAL A 25 12.03 -6.90 5.48
N SER A 26 13.01 -7.59 6.04
CA SER A 26 12.90 -8.36 7.26
C SER A 26 12.91 -7.44 8.48
N ILE A 27 12.33 -7.94 9.58
CA ILE A 27 12.37 -7.22 10.87
C ILE A 27 13.83 -7.00 11.31
N ARG A 28 14.75 -7.91 10.94
CA ARG A 28 16.19 -7.77 11.23
C ARG A 28 16.81 -6.58 10.52
N GLN A 29 16.49 -6.37 9.24
CA GLN A 29 16.99 -5.19 8.50
C GLN A 29 16.39 -3.89 9.05
N ALA A 30 15.11 -3.88 9.43
CA ALA A 30 14.51 -2.72 10.07
C ALA A 30 15.17 -2.41 11.43
N ALA A 31 15.53 -3.43 12.20
CA ALA A 31 16.26 -3.27 13.45
C ALA A 31 17.69 -2.76 13.23
N ALA A 32 18.39 -3.31 12.23
CA ALA A 32 19.73 -2.87 11.84
C ALA A 32 19.74 -1.40 11.40
N ALA A 33 18.74 -0.95 10.64
CA ALA A 33 18.56 0.45 10.24
C ALA A 33 18.34 1.40 11.43
N ALA A 34 17.82 0.89 12.57
CA ALA A 34 17.70 1.64 13.81
C ALA A 34 18.96 1.57 14.70
N GLY A 35 19.97 0.77 14.32
CA GLY A 35 21.14 0.50 15.15
C GLY A 35 20.82 -0.34 16.40
N MET A 36 19.80 -1.21 16.34
CA MET A 36 19.31 -1.98 17.48
C MET A 36 19.34 -3.48 17.20
N SER A 37 19.52 -4.28 18.27
CA SER A 37 19.26 -5.72 18.19
C SER A 37 17.76 -5.97 17.94
N PRO A 38 17.37 -7.07 17.28
CA PRO A 38 15.96 -7.34 16.96
C PRO A 38 15.04 -7.36 18.18
N PHE A 39 15.49 -7.94 19.30
CA PHE A 39 14.71 -8.00 20.54
C PHE A 39 14.50 -6.61 21.16
N HIS A 40 15.56 -5.80 21.23
CA HIS A 40 15.45 -4.43 21.75
C HIS A 40 14.56 -3.57 20.85
N PHE A 41 14.72 -3.71 19.53
CA PHE A 41 13.90 -3.03 18.53
C PHE A 41 12.41 -3.33 18.70
N ILE A 42 12.01 -4.60 18.81
CA ILE A 42 10.59 -4.96 18.95
C ILE A 42 9.97 -4.33 20.21
N ARG A 43 10.69 -4.38 21.35
CA ARG A 43 10.22 -3.77 22.61
C ARG A 43 10.08 -2.25 22.49
N ARG A 44 11.10 -1.57 21.96
CA ARG A 44 11.09 -0.10 21.80
C ARG A 44 10.07 0.36 20.77
N PHE A 45 9.97 -0.34 19.65
CA PHE A 45 9.00 -0.06 18.60
C PHE A 45 7.57 -0.15 19.14
N ARG A 46 7.24 -1.21 19.89
CA ARG A 46 5.92 -1.36 20.51
C ARG A 46 5.66 -0.28 21.57
N ALA A 47 6.67 0.07 22.38
CA ALA A 47 6.53 1.13 23.38
C ALA A 47 6.24 2.51 22.75
N VAL A 48 6.78 2.78 21.55
CA VAL A 48 6.61 4.07 20.86
C VAL A 48 5.38 4.11 19.96
N PHE A 49 5.06 3.02 19.25
CA PHE A 49 4.00 3.00 18.22
C PHE A 49 2.74 2.22 18.63
N GLY A 50 2.75 1.55 19.79
CA GLY A 50 1.62 0.76 20.29
C GLY A 50 1.38 -0.59 19.59
N GLU A 51 2.07 -0.86 18.48
CA GLU A 51 1.98 -2.11 17.72
C GLU A 51 3.35 -2.75 17.51
N THR A 52 3.38 -4.05 17.21
CA THR A 52 4.63 -4.74 16.87
C THR A 52 5.07 -4.41 15.44
N PRO A 53 6.39 -4.48 15.12
CA PRO A 53 6.88 -4.30 13.75
C PRO A 53 6.18 -5.20 12.72
N HIS A 54 5.84 -6.44 13.11
CA HIS A 54 5.15 -7.40 12.26
C HIS A 54 3.71 -6.95 11.94
N GLN A 55 2.99 -6.45 12.95
CA GLN A 55 1.64 -5.91 12.79
C GLN A 55 1.64 -4.67 11.90
N CYS A 56 2.59 -3.76 12.11
CA CYS A 56 2.76 -2.55 11.30
C CYS A 56 2.94 -2.90 9.81
N ARG A 57 3.87 -3.81 9.50
CA ARG A 57 4.11 -4.29 8.13
C ARG A 57 2.88 -4.97 7.54
N THR A 58 2.22 -5.80 8.32
CA THR A 58 0.99 -6.51 7.89
C THR A 58 -0.12 -5.52 7.54
N ARG A 59 -0.34 -4.51 8.39
CA ARG A 59 -1.32 -3.45 8.14
C ARG A 59 -1.01 -2.70 6.84
N ALA A 60 0.25 -2.29 6.65
CA ALA A 60 0.67 -1.61 5.43
C ALA A 60 0.43 -2.46 4.16
N ARG A 61 0.65 -3.77 4.22
CA ARG A 61 0.36 -4.71 3.11
C ARG A 61 -1.13 -4.79 2.80
N ILE A 62 -1.99 -4.87 3.83
CA ILE A 62 -3.45 -4.88 3.65
C ILE A 62 -3.93 -3.54 3.08
N ASP A 63 -3.42 -2.41 3.55
CA ASP A 63 -3.78 -1.09 3.01
C ASP A 63 -3.39 -0.95 1.54
N ARG A 64 -2.24 -1.50 1.14
CA ARG A 64 -1.85 -1.57 -0.27
C ARG A 64 -2.77 -2.49 -1.07
N ALA A 65 -3.09 -3.67 -0.53
CA ALA A 65 -4.01 -4.59 -1.20
C ALA A 65 -5.36 -3.91 -1.46
N LYS A 66 -5.89 -3.17 -0.48
CA LYS A 66 -7.12 -2.37 -0.65
C LYS A 66 -7.00 -1.37 -1.81
N ARG A 67 -5.88 -0.64 -1.91
CA ARG A 67 -5.63 0.30 -3.02
C ARG A 67 -5.60 -0.43 -4.36
N LEU A 68 -4.82 -1.50 -4.48
CA LEU A 68 -4.71 -2.28 -5.72
C LEU A 68 -6.05 -2.89 -6.15
N LEU A 69 -6.84 -3.41 -5.20
CA LEU A 69 -8.18 -3.94 -5.49
C LEU A 69 -9.16 -2.85 -5.94
N ALA A 70 -8.96 -1.61 -5.52
CA ALA A 70 -9.80 -0.48 -5.89
C ALA A 70 -9.43 0.08 -7.28
N THR A 71 -8.12 0.21 -7.57
CA THR A 71 -7.65 0.95 -8.76
C THR A 71 -7.23 0.09 -9.93
N SER A 72 -6.97 -1.22 -9.75
CA SER A 72 -6.46 -2.10 -10.80
C SER A 72 -7.40 -3.26 -11.11
N ASP A 73 -7.32 -3.78 -12.34
CA ASP A 73 -8.06 -4.97 -12.81
C ASP A 73 -7.34 -6.30 -12.56
N ARG A 74 -6.17 -6.27 -11.90
CA ARG A 74 -5.35 -7.46 -11.62
C ARG A 74 -6.14 -8.50 -10.82
N SER A 75 -5.81 -9.79 -10.97
CA SER A 75 -6.52 -10.83 -10.21
C SER A 75 -6.24 -10.70 -8.70
N VAL A 76 -7.11 -11.28 -7.86
CA VAL A 76 -6.88 -11.30 -6.40
C VAL A 76 -5.57 -12.05 -6.08
N THR A 77 -5.26 -13.10 -6.85
CA THR A 77 -4.02 -13.86 -6.76
C THR A 77 -2.80 -12.99 -7.04
N ASP A 78 -2.82 -12.19 -8.11
CA ASP A 78 -1.72 -11.29 -8.44
C ASP A 78 -1.51 -10.26 -7.34
N VAL A 79 -2.60 -9.66 -6.84
CA VAL A 79 -2.53 -8.69 -5.74
C VAL A 79 -1.93 -9.33 -4.48
N CYS A 80 -2.33 -10.55 -4.14
CA CYS A 80 -1.80 -11.32 -3.02
C CYS A 80 -0.27 -11.48 -3.11
N LEU A 81 0.21 -11.91 -4.28
CA LEU A 81 1.64 -12.07 -4.55
C LEU A 81 2.36 -10.72 -4.50
N ASP A 82 1.81 -9.68 -5.12
CA ASP A 82 2.39 -8.34 -5.18
C ASP A 82 2.61 -7.71 -3.80
N VAL A 83 1.65 -7.86 -2.89
CA VAL A 83 1.78 -7.33 -1.51
C VAL A 83 2.68 -8.21 -0.62
N GLY A 84 3.17 -9.33 -1.14
CA GLY A 84 4.17 -10.18 -0.49
C GLY A 84 3.59 -11.27 0.41
N PHE A 85 2.37 -11.74 0.14
CA PHE A 85 1.87 -13.00 0.70
C PHE A 85 2.22 -14.17 -0.23
N THR A 86 2.40 -15.35 0.35
CA THR A 86 2.76 -16.58 -0.38
C THR A 86 1.54 -17.41 -0.77
N SER A 87 0.44 -17.31 -0.02
CA SER A 87 -0.77 -18.10 -0.24
C SER A 87 -2.03 -17.23 -0.28
N LEU A 88 -2.91 -17.53 -1.23
CA LEU A 88 -4.17 -16.83 -1.41
C LEU A 88 -5.13 -17.03 -0.23
N GLY A 89 -5.18 -18.23 0.35
CA GLY A 89 -6.04 -18.54 1.50
C GLY A 89 -5.67 -17.71 2.72
N SER A 90 -4.40 -17.75 3.15
CA SER A 90 -3.95 -16.99 4.32
C SER A 90 -4.09 -15.48 4.13
N PHE A 91 -3.88 -14.99 2.90
CA PHE A 91 -4.16 -13.60 2.56
C PHE A 91 -5.66 -13.28 2.67
N SER A 92 -6.53 -14.10 2.09
CA SER A 92 -7.97 -13.87 2.07
C SER A 92 -8.56 -13.86 3.47
N ASP A 93 -8.17 -14.81 4.33
CA ASP A 93 -8.59 -14.87 5.72
C ASP A 93 -8.10 -13.66 6.50
N LEU A 94 -6.83 -13.29 6.34
CA LEU A 94 -6.27 -12.14 7.04
C LEU A 94 -6.91 -10.83 6.58
N PHE A 95 -7.16 -10.68 5.28
CA PHE A 95 -7.84 -9.54 4.72
C PHE A 95 -9.28 -9.45 5.24
N ALA A 96 -10.03 -10.56 5.23
CA ALA A 96 -11.38 -10.60 5.77
C ALA A 96 -11.42 -10.26 7.26
N ARG A 97 -10.51 -10.82 8.08
CA ARG A 97 -10.39 -10.47 9.51
C ARG A 97 -10.07 -9.00 9.76
N ARG A 98 -9.31 -8.35 8.87
CA ARG A 98 -8.87 -6.95 9.04
C ARG A 98 -9.84 -5.93 8.42
N VAL A 99 -10.52 -6.28 7.34
CA VAL A 99 -11.36 -5.39 6.54
C VAL A 99 -12.86 -5.68 6.74
N GLY A 100 -13.20 -6.86 7.27
CA GLY A 100 -14.57 -7.31 7.50
C GLY A 100 -15.22 -8.02 6.31
N VAL A 101 -14.55 -8.07 5.15
CA VAL A 101 -15.05 -8.71 3.93
C VAL A 101 -13.95 -9.34 3.11
N ALA A 102 -14.30 -10.35 2.30
CA ALA A 102 -13.37 -10.99 1.37
C ALA A 102 -12.84 -10.00 0.31
N PRO A 103 -11.62 -10.21 -0.22
CA PRO A 103 -10.99 -9.33 -1.21
C PRO A 103 -11.83 -9.10 -2.48
N SER A 104 -12.48 -10.14 -3.00
CA SER A 104 -13.35 -10.06 -4.19
C SER A 104 -14.62 -9.25 -3.93
N ALA A 105 -15.25 -9.46 -2.77
CA ALA A 105 -16.40 -8.69 -2.32
C ALA A 105 -16.03 -7.22 -2.08
N TYR A 106 -14.86 -6.96 -1.51
CA TYR A 106 -14.32 -5.60 -1.34
C TYR A 106 -14.19 -4.88 -2.69
N ARG A 107 -13.58 -5.51 -3.70
CA ARG A 107 -13.46 -4.96 -5.06
C ARG A 107 -14.84 -4.59 -5.63
N ARG A 108 -15.79 -5.53 -5.58
CA ARG A 108 -17.15 -5.29 -6.09
C ARG A 108 -17.82 -4.09 -5.40
N ARG A 109 -17.70 -3.98 -4.06
CA ARG A 109 -18.27 -2.87 -3.29
C ARG A 109 -17.64 -1.52 -3.64
N VAL A 110 -16.31 -1.47 -3.75
CA VAL A 110 -15.60 -0.21 -4.07
C VAL A 110 -15.90 0.24 -5.49
N ARG A 111 -15.93 -0.69 -6.46
CA ARG A 111 -16.26 -0.36 -7.85
C ARG A 111 -17.72 0.01 -8.05
N ALA A 112 -18.65 -0.65 -7.35
CA ALA A 112 -20.05 -0.28 -7.36
C ALA A 112 -20.25 1.15 -6.81
N ARG A 113 -19.49 1.55 -5.78
CA ARG A 113 -19.50 2.93 -5.27
C ARG A 113 -18.90 3.94 -6.24
N ALA A 114 -17.85 3.56 -6.97
CA ALA A 114 -17.24 4.41 -7.99
C ALA A 114 -18.13 4.55 -9.24
N ALA A 115 -18.89 3.51 -9.60
CA ALA A 115 -19.88 3.57 -10.68
C ALA A 115 -21.17 4.29 -10.22
N GLY A 116 -21.50 4.24 -8.94
CA GLY A 116 -22.64 4.97 -8.35
C GLY A 116 -22.38 6.47 -8.10
N SER A 117 -21.22 7.00 -8.49
CA SER A 117 -20.88 8.42 -8.40
C SER A 117 -21.08 9.20 -9.70
N ASP A 118 -21.84 8.66 -10.66
CA ASP A 118 -22.26 9.34 -11.90
C ASP A 118 -23.35 10.42 -11.66
N GLY A 119 -23.46 10.93 -10.43
CA GLY A 119 -24.48 11.91 -10.04
C GLY A 119 -24.05 12.92 -8.96
N VAL A 120 -22.74 13.10 -8.72
CA VAL A 120 -22.27 14.20 -7.84
C VAL A 120 -22.04 15.44 -8.69
N CYS A 121 -23.00 16.37 -8.64
CA CYS A 121 -22.81 17.75 -9.09
C CYS A 121 -21.80 18.42 -8.14
N ALA A 122 -20.51 18.24 -8.40
CA ALA A 122 -19.46 18.95 -7.67
C ALA A 122 -19.62 20.46 -7.92
N PRO A 123 -19.47 21.32 -6.89
CA PRO A 123 -19.52 22.77 -7.09
C PRO A 123 -18.47 23.17 -8.12
N GLY A 124 -18.85 24.04 -9.07
CA GLY A 124 -18.16 24.26 -10.34
C GLY A 124 -16.66 24.59 -10.29
N CYS A 125 -16.10 24.92 -9.12
CA CYS A 125 -14.68 25.14 -8.94
C CYS A 125 -13.82 23.86 -9.08
N LEU A 126 -14.35 22.69 -8.72
CA LEU A 126 -13.59 21.42 -8.76
C LEU A 126 -13.50 20.84 -10.18
N THR A 127 -14.50 21.06 -11.01
CA THR A 127 -14.52 20.63 -12.41
C THR A 127 -13.51 21.40 -13.26
N LEU A 128 -13.33 22.71 -12.99
CA LEU A 128 -12.39 23.55 -13.73
C LEU A 128 -10.93 23.08 -13.54
N MET A 129 -10.58 22.58 -12.35
CA MET A 129 -9.23 22.11 -12.05
C MET A 129 -8.96 20.68 -12.54
N ALA A 130 -9.97 19.81 -12.61
CA ALA A 130 -9.82 18.45 -13.12
C ALA A 130 -9.65 18.40 -14.65
N ALA A 131 -10.35 19.27 -15.39
CA ALA A 131 -10.23 19.35 -16.85
C ALA A 131 -8.83 19.77 -17.31
N ALA A 132 -8.17 20.65 -16.54
CA ALA A 132 -6.81 21.11 -16.84
C ALA A 132 -5.76 19.97 -16.79
N PHE A 133 -5.94 18.97 -15.91
CA PHE A 133 -5.01 17.85 -15.77
C PHE A 133 -5.22 16.79 -16.89
N ALA A 134 -6.47 16.56 -17.31
CA ALA A 134 -6.80 15.57 -18.34
C ALA A 134 -6.31 15.94 -19.75
N THR A 135 -6.15 17.23 -20.05
CA THR A 135 -5.62 17.70 -21.34
C THR A 135 -4.10 17.57 -21.50
N PHE A 136 -3.33 17.41 -20.41
CA PHE A 136 -1.87 17.34 -20.48
C PHE A 136 -1.36 15.95 -20.90
N GLU A 137 -2.02 14.87 -20.47
CA GLU A 137 -1.57 13.48 -20.72
C GLU A 137 -1.71 13.03 -22.19
N LYS A 138 -2.55 13.70 -23.00
CA LYS A 138 -2.91 13.23 -24.35
C LYS A 138 -2.01 13.73 -25.49
N ARG A 139 -0.95 14.50 -25.21
CA ARG A 139 -0.06 15.10 -26.24
C ARG A 139 1.35 14.49 -26.36
N GLY A 140 1.56 13.24 -25.95
CA GLY A 140 2.85 12.57 -26.14
C GLY A 140 2.76 11.06 -26.41
N ARG A 141 2.53 10.66 -27.67
CA ARG A 141 2.84 9.32 -28.20
C ARG A 141 3.38 9.49 -29.63
N PRO A 142 4.29 8.64 -30.14
CA PRO A 142 3.87 7.31 -30.57
C PRO A 142 4.90 6.17 -30.45
N VAL A 143 4.42 5.00 -30.86
CA VAL A 143 4.91 3.64 -30.74
C VAL A 143 5.91 3.28 -31.85
N ALA A 144 6.76 2.31 -31.53
CA ALA A 144 7.80 1.64 -32.32
C ALA A 144 7.49 1.36 -33.81
N GLY A 145 8.50 1.56 -34.66
CA GLY A 145 8.60 1.01 -36.01
C GLY A 145 9.51 -0.23 -36.02
N ARG A 146 8.94 -1.35 -36.47
CA ARG A 146 9.59 -2.62 -36.79
C ARG A 146 9.97 -2.57 -38.28
N LEU A 147 11.15 -3.05 -38.69
CA LEU A 147 11.48 -3.29 -40.10
C LEU A 147 12.01 -4.72 -40.27
N PRO A 148 11.35 -5.51 -41.13
CA PRO A 148 12.07 -6.39 -42.07
C PRO A 148 11.41 -6.32 -43.47
N PRO A 149 11.95 -7.01 -44.51
CA PRO A 149 13.23 -7.74 -44.59
C PRO A 149 14.37 -6.91 -45.20
#